data_AF-A0A9J6G7X4-F1
#
_entry.id   AF-A0A9J6G7X4-F1
#
_cell.length_a   1.000
_cell.length_b   1.000
_cell.length_c   1.000
_cell.angle_alpha   90.00
_cell.angle_beta   90.00
_cell.angle_gamma   90.00
#
_symmetry.space_group_name_H-M   'P 1'
#
loop_
_entity.id
_entity.type
_entity.pdbx_description
1 polymer ?
#
loop_
_entity_poly.entity_id
_entity_poly.type
_entity_poly.pdbx_seq_one_letter_code
_entity_poly.pdbx_strand_id
1 'polypeptide(L)'
;MKRRPDIARRVRVVHLVRDPRAIYASRRGLRWCTKNKDCNSPQALCAQLRNDVDAFEELARWVGPNRSHQLRFEDLTANVVNETMLLYSKLGLEYGPSVYEYLKIHTKARPKDLKNDHSTIRNTQLVAHTWKRKLAMKTILSIQRTCNHTLVRLGYKLLSEEEVH
;
A
#
# COMPACT_ATOMS: atom_id res chain seq x y z
N MET A 1 25.17 -3.31 -3.71
CA MET A 1 25.40 -2.87 -5.11
C MET A 1 26.88 -2.76 -5.54
N LYS A 2 27.88 -2.77 -4.64
CA LYS A 2 29.33 -2.73 -5.00
C LYS A 2 29.82 -3.91 -5.89
N ARG A 3 29.10 -5.03 -5.88
CA ARG A 3 29.45 -6.23 -6.66
C ARG A 3 29.02 -6.18 -8.14
N ARG A 4 28.04 -5.35 -8.52
CA ARG A 4 27.46 -5.25 -9.89
C ARG A 4 26.98 -3.82 -10.20
N PRO A 5 27.90 -2.88 -10.48
CA PRO A 5 27.58 -1.47 -10.70
C PRO A 5 26.78 -1.22 -11.99
N ASP A 6 26.89 -2.11 -12.97
CA ASP A 6 26.13 -2.15 -14.22
C ASP A 6 24.62 -2.33 -13.97
N ILE A 7 24.26 -3.29 -13.13
CA ILE A 7 22.86 -3.55 -12.73
C ILE A 7 22.35 -2.40 -11.87
N ALA A 8 23.16 -1.95 -10.90
CA ALA A 8 22.79 -0.89 -9.97
C ALA A 8 22.36 0.43 -10.66
N ARG A 9 22.93 0.75 -11.84
CA ARG A 9 22.57 1.95 -12.61
C ARG A 9 21.28 1.82 -13.41
N ARG A 10 20.80 0.60 -13.67
CA ARG A 10 19.60 0.33 -14.47
C ARG A 10 18.37 -0.02 -13.64
N VAL A 11 18.56 -0.32 -12.36
CA VAL A 11 17.45 -0.63 -11.44
C VAL A 11 16.63 0.64 -11.16
N ARG A 12 15.31 0.47 -11.23
CA ARG A 12 14.30 1.36 -10.66
C ARG A 12 13.53 0.60 -9.59
N VAL A 13 13.14 1.28 -8.53
CA VAL A 13 12.50 0.69 -7.36
C VAL A 13 11.15 1.37 -7.13
N VAL A 14 10.10 0.56 -7.05
CA VAL A 14 8.77 1.00 -6.64
C VAL A 14 8.49 0.47 -5.24
N HIS A 15 8.23 1.36 -4.29
CA HIS A 15 7.80 1.01 -2.94
C HIS A 15 6.31 1.31 -2.81
N LEU A 16 5.51 0.25 -2.94
CA LEU A 16 4.07 0.30 -2.74
C LEU A 16 3.76 0.20 -1.24
N VAL A 17 3.30 1.30 -0.65
CA VAL A 17 2.89 1.37 0.75
C VAL A 17 1.37 1.33 0.87
N ARG A 18 0.87 1.00 2.06
CA ARG A 18 -0.58 0.96 2.34
C ARG A 18 -0.85 1.37 3.77
N ASP A 19 -2.03 1.92 4.04
CA ASP A 19 -2.43 2.35 5.37
C ASP A 19 -2.36 1.15 6.35
N PRO A 20 -1.59 1.23 7.47
CA PRO A 20 -1.47 0.13 8.42
C PRO A 20 -2.82 -0.31 9.02
N ARG A 21 -3.78 0.60 9.15
CA ARG A 21 -5.14 0.28 9.62
C ARG A 21 -5.87 -0.59 8.58
N ALA A 22 -5.67 -0.29 7.30
CA ALA A 22 -6.19 -1.10 6.20
C ALA A 22 -5.50 -2.46 6.09
N ILE A 23 -4.17 -2.50 6.26
CA ILE A 23 -3.40 -3.76 6.27
C ILE A 23 -3.88 -4.67 7.40
N TYR A 24 -3.97 -4.14 8.62
CA TYR A 24 -4.45 -4.90 9.77
C TYR A 24 -5.85 -5.45 9.53
N ALA A 25 -6.79 -4.61 9.09
CA ALA A 25 -8.16 -5.05 8.79
C ALA A 25 -8.24 -6.13 7.69
N SER A 26 -7.35 -6.07 6.70
CA SER A 26 -7.31 -7.03 5.60
C SER A 26 -6.78 -8.40 6.03
N ARG A 27 -5.90 -8.44 7.04
CA ARG A 27 -5.27 -9.67 7.52
C ARG A 27 -6.00 -10.29 8.71
N ARG A 28 -6.70 -9.46 9.49
CA ARG A 28 -7.49 -9.87 10.67
C ARG A 28 -8.57 -10.86 10.25
N GLY A 29 -8.40 -12.12 10.64
CA GLY A 29 -9.33 -13.21 10.34
C GLY A 29 -8.82 -14.22 9.30
N LEU A 30 -7.72 -13.93 8.60
CA LEU A 30 -7.09 -14.89 7.71
C LEU A 30 -6.33 -15.94 8.53
N ARG A 31 -6.56 -17.23 8.23
CA ARG A 31 -5.98 -18.38 8.98
C ARG A 31 -4.46 -18.32 9.13
N TRP A 32 -3.75 -17.82 8.11
CA TRP A 32 -2.29 -17.70 8.14
C TRP A 32 -1.81 -16.56 9.05
N CYS A 33 -2.61 -15.51 9.19
CA CYS A 33 -2.26 -14.36 10.02
C CYS A 33 -2.66 -14.57 11.48
N THR A 34 -3.83 -15.17 11.73
CA THR A 34 -4.31 -15.41 13.10
C THR A 34 -3.37 -16.31 13.90
N LYS A 35 -2.67 -17.23 13.23
CA LYS A 35 -1.66 -18.11 13.85
C LYS A 35 -0.27 -17.46 13.97
N ASN A 36 -0.03 -16.36 13.28
CA ASN A 36 1.26 -15.67 13.26
C ASN A 36 1.19 -14.39 14.10
N LYS A 37 1.90 -14.38 15.24
CA LYS A 37 1.93 -13.23 16.16
C LYS A 37 2.50 -11.97 15.51
N ASP A 38 3.45 -12.12 14.58
CA ASP A 38 4.06 -11.00 13.86
C ASP A 38 3.10 -10.38 12.84
N CYS A 39 2.08 -11.14 12.42
CA CYS A 39 1.07 -10.66 11.49
C CYS A 39 -0.13 -10.01 12.20
N ASN A 40 -0.60 -10.61 13.30
CA ASN A 40 -1.84 -10.21 13.98
C ASN A 40 -1.61 -9.16 15.09
N SER A 41 -0.38 -8.68 15.28
CA SER A 41 -0.05 -7.62 16.23
C SER A 41 0.10 -6.27 15.52
N PRO A 42 -0.61 -5.21 15.96
CA PRO A 42 -0.33 -3.85 15.51
C PRO A 42 1.13 -3.46 15.72
N GLN A 43 1.75 -3.84 16.84
CA GLN A 43 3.15 -3.51 17.16
C GLN A 43 4.10 -4.11 16.13
N ALA A 44 3.96 -5.41 15.82
CA ALA A 44 4.79 -6.07 14.83
C ALA A 44 4.60 -5.48 13.43
N LEU A 45 3.34 -5.25 13.01
CA LEU A 45 3.04 -4.60 11.74
C LEU A 45 3.65 -3.20 11.62
N CYS A 46 3.48 -2.36 12.65
CA CYS A 46 4.00 -1.00 12.66
C CYS A 46 5.54 -0.98 12.66
N ALA A 47 6.17 -1.91 13.40
CA ALA A 47 7.62 -2.05 13.42
C ALA A 47 8.17 -2.48 12.04
N GLN A 48 7.53 -3.47 11.40
CA GLN A 48 7.88 -3.89 10.04
C GLN A 48 7.76 -2.75 9.05
N LEU A 49 6.61 -2.06 9.02
CA LEU A 49 6.41 -0.93 8.11
C LEU A 49 7.40 0.20 8.35
N ARG A 50 7.74 0.50 9.60
CA ARG A 50 8.77 1.51 9.91
C ARG A 50 10.13 1.10 9.34
N ASN A 51 10.53 -0.15 9.56
CA ASN A 51 11.79 -0.67 9.02
C ASN A 51 11.81 -0.66 7.49
N ASP A 52 10.69 -0.99 6.84
CA ASP A 52 10.55 -0.96 5.37
C ASP A 52 10.69 0.47 4.83
N VAL A 53 10.09 1.46 5.50
CA VAL A 53 10.23 2.88 5.14
C VAL A 53 11.66 3.36 5.34
N ASP A 54 12.30 3.02 6.48
CA ASP A 54 13.70 3.39 6.74
C ASP A 54 14.65 2.79 5.69
N ALA A 55 14.49 1.50 5.39
CA ALA A 55 15.27 0.81 4.38
C ALA A 55 15.06 1.41 2.98
N PHE A 56 13.81 1.78 2.64
CA PHE A 56 13.53 2.44 1.36
C PHE A 56 14.15 3.83 1.27
N GLU A 57 14.10 4.64 2.33
CA GLU A 57 14.72 5.97 2.35
C GLU A 57 16.25 5.88 2.24
N GLU A 58 16.87 4.90 2.89
CA GLU A 58 18.29 4.62 2.68
C GLU A 58 18.57 4.21 1.23
N LEU A 59 17.81 3.26 0.69
CA LEU A 59 17.94 2.83 -0.70
C LEU A 59 17.76 3.99 -1.69
N ALA A 60 16.78 4.87 -1.44
CA ALA A 60 16.49 6.03 -2.28
C ALA A 60 17.64 7.04 -2.29
N ARG A 61 18.36 7.22 -1.17
CA ARG A 61 19.59 8.05 -1.13
C ARG A 61 20.68 7.51 -2.05
N TRP A 62 20.80 6.18 -2.18
CA TRP A 62 21.80 5.54 -3.05
C TRP A 62 21.35 5.43 -4.52
N VAL A 63 20.07 5.14 -4.77
CA VAL A 63 19.51 4.94 -6.12
C VAL A 63 19.18 6.28 -6.79
N GLY A 64 18.86 7.30 -6.00
CA GLY A 64 18.51 8.63 -6.46
C GLY A 64 17.02 8.78 -6.80
N PRO A 65 16.49 10.01 -6.69
CA PRO A 65 15.05 10.30 -6.71
C PRO A 65 14.35 9.93 -8.02
N ASN A 66 15.07 9.96 -9.14
CA ASN A 66 14.52 9.63 -10.47
C ASN A 66 14.31 8.12 -10.69
N ARG A 67 14.79 7.28 -9.78
CA ARG A 67 14.71 5.81 -9.90
C ARG A 67 14.12 5.14 -8.65
N SER A 68 13.74 5.91 -7.64
CA SER A 68 13.07 5.44 -6.43
C SER A 68 11.72 6.11 -6.31
N HIS A 69 10.64 5.34 -6.40
CA HIS A 69 9.27 5.87 -6.39
C HIS A 69 8.47 5.21 -5.27
N GLN A 70 8.01 6.01 -4.31
CA GLN A 70 7.04 5.55 -3.31
C GLN A 70 5.63 5.88 -3.80
N LEU A 71 4.72 4.91 -3.70
CA LEU A 71 3.33 5.01 -4.15
C LEU A 71 2.42 4.45 -3.05
N ARG A 72 1.36 5.18 -2.71
CA ARG A 72 0.34 4.66 -1.78
C ARG A 72 -0.68 3.85 -2.55
N PHE A 73 -1.04 2.70 -2.00
CA PHE A 73 -2.12 1.88 -2.52
C PHE A 73 -3.42 2.68 -2.64
N GLU A 74 -3.72 3.54 -1.67
CA GLU A 74 -4.92 4.36 -1.64
C GLU A 74 -5.00 5.31 -2.83
N ASP A 75 -3.90 6.00 -3.17
CA ASP A 75 -3.83 6.89 -4.33
C ASP A 75 -4.03 6.09 -5.63
N LEU A 76 -3.28 5.00 -5.78
CA LEU A 76 -3.41 4.10 -6.92
C LEU A 76 -4.86 3.61 -7.09
N THR A 77 -5.53 3.24 -6.00
CA THR A 77 -6.91 2.77 -6.06
C THR A 77 -7.94 3.86 -6.31
N ALA A 78 -7.65 5.11 -5.94
CA ALA A 78 -8.53 6.25 -6.15
C ALA A 78 -8.63 6.61 -7.64
N ASN A 79 -7.53 6.51 -8.38
CA ASN A 79 -7.51 6.75 -9.82
C ASN A 79 -6.52 5.82 -10.54
N VAL A 80 -6.90 4.55 -10.69
CA VAL A 80 -5.99 3.51 -11.17
C VAL A 80 -5.41 3.82 -12.55
N VAL A 81 -6.21 4.37 -13.47
CA VAL A 81 -5.75 4.71 -14.82
C VAL A 81 -4.68 5.79 -14.78
N ASN A 82 -4.96 6.93 -14.13
CA ASN A 82 -4.01 8.05 -14.14
C ASN A 82 -2.77 7.75 -13.29
N GLU A 83 -2.92 7.12 -12.12
CA GLU A 83 -1.78 6.77 -11.26
C GLU A 83 -0.88 5.71 -11.92
N THR A 84 -1.46 4.74 -12.65
CA THR A 84 -0.66 3.78 -13.42
C THR A 84 0.08 4.47 -14.56
N MET A 85 -0.59 5.36 -15.30
CA MET A 85 0.05 6.14 -16.37
C MET A 85 1.21 7.00 -15.83
N LEU A 86 1.01 7.68 -14.69
CA LEU A 86 2.05 8.45 -14.00
C LEU A 86 3.21 7.56 -13.56
N LEU A 87 2.93 6.37 -13.01
CA LEU A 87 3.96 5.41 -12.63
C LEU A 87 4.76 4.93 -13.84
N TYR A 88 4.10 4.60 -14.95
CA TYR A 88 4.77 4.21 -16.20
C TYR A 88 5.70 5.31 -16.70
N SER A 89 5.24 6.56 -16.72
CA SER A 89 6.05 7.72 -17.07
C SER A 89 7.29 7.85 -16.17
N LYS A 90 7.12 7.76 -14.84
CA LYS A 90 8.24 7.79 -13.87
C LYS A 90 9.24 6.64 -14.09
N LEU A 91 8.76 5.48 -14.50
CA LEU A 91 9.59 4.31 -14.79
C LEU A 91 10.23 4.33 -16.18
N GLY A 92 9.89 5.31 -17.03
CA GLY A 92 10.32 5.34 -18.43
C GLY A 92 9.76 4.18 -19.25
N LEU A 93 8.55 3.73 -18.92
CA LEU A 93 7.83 2.66 -19.61
C LEU A 93 6.73 3.25 -20.49
N GLU A 94 6.44 2.59 -21.61
CA GLU A 94 5.35 3.00 -22.50
C GLU A 94 3.99 2.54 -21.94
N TYR A 95 3.08 3.49 -21.77
CA TYR A 95 1.70 3.21 -21.40
C TYR A 95 0.85 2.97 -22.66
N GLY A 96 0.74 1.70 -23.06
CA GLY A 96 0.04 1.29 -24.29
C GLY A 96 -1.43 0.87 -24.08
N PRO A 97 -2.18 0.64 -25.19
CA PRO A 97 -3.58 0.21 -25.14
C PRO A 97 -3.82 -1.09 -24.37
N SER A 98 -2.87 -2.03 -24.40
CA SER A 98 -2.95 -3.30 -23.67
C SER A 98 -2.97 -3.11 -22.16
N VAL A 99 -2.20 -2.15 -21.64
CA VAL A 99 -2.18 -1.79 -20.21
C VAL A 99 -3.52 -1.16 -19.83
N TYR A 100 -4.02 -0.23 -20.63
CA TYR A 100 -5.31 0.41 -20.38
C TYR A 100 -6.47 -0.60 -20.34
N GLU A 101 -6.53 -1.52 -21.31
CA GLU A 101 -7.58 -2.53 -21.35
C GLU A 101 -7.45 -3.53 -20.18
N TYR A 102 -6.22 -3.92 -19.81
CA TYR A 102 -5.98 -4.72 -18.60
C TYR A 102 -6.54 -4.01 -17.35
N LEU A 103 -6.22 -2.73 -17.16
CA LEU A 103 -6.73 -1.95 -16.02
C LEU A 103 -8.25 -1.89 -16.04
N LYS A 104 -8.87 -1.62 -17.19
CA LYS A 104 -10.33 -1.51 -17.32
C LYS A 104 -11.06 -2.80 -16.96
N ILE A 105 -10.51 -3.96 -17.33
CA ILE A 105 -11.07 -5.28 -17.02
C ILE A 105 -10.89 -5.63 -15.54
N HIS A 106 -9.74 -5.30 -14.94
CA HIS A 106 -9.38 -5.77 -13.61
C HIS A 106 -9.71 -4.77 -12.48
N THR A 107 -10.04 -3.52 -12.78
CA THR A 107 -10.39 -2.50 -11.77
C THR A 107 -11.91 -2.28 -11.62
N LYS A 108 -12.71 -2.84 -12.53
CA LYS A 108 -14.19 -2.83 -12.47
C LYS A 108 -14.71 -4.17 -11.96
N ALA A 109 -14.72 -4.38 -10.64
CA ALA A 109 -15.32 -5.59 -10.08
C ALA A 109 -16.85 -5.59 -10.15
N ARG A 110 -17.42 -6.71 -10.58
CA ARG A 110 -18.84 -7.03 -10.35
C ARG A 110 -18.98 -7.65 -8.96
N PRO A 111 -20.16 -7.58 -8.30
CA PRO A 111 -20.34 -8.10 -6.94
C PRO A 111 -19.91 -9.57 -6.73
N LYS A 112 -20.01 -10.39 -7.77
CA LYS A 112 -19.57 -11.80 -7.79
C LYS A 112 -18.05 -11.99 -7.74
N ASP A 113 -17.29 -10.99 -8.19
CA ASP A 113 -15.82 -11.02 -8.25
C ASP A 113 -15.18 -10.68 -6.87
N LEU A 114 -16.00 -10.21 -5.91
CA LEU A 114 -15.58 -9.79 -4.56
C LEU A 114 -15.49 -10.94 -3.53
N LYS A 115 -15.83 -12.18 -3.92
CA LYS A 115 -15.83 -13.35 -3.01
C LYS A 115 -14.46 -14.03 -2.86
N ASN A 116 -13.44 -13.60 -3.62
CA ASN A 116 -12.10 -14.18 -3.56
C ASN A 116 -11.08 -13.14 -3.07
N ASP A 117 -10.49 -13.39 -1.90
CA ASP A 117 -9.47 -12.53 -1.27
C ASP A 117 -8.20 -12.36 -2.14
N HIS A 118 -7.99 -13.27 -3.09
CA HIS A 118 -6.87 -13.26 -4.04
C HIS A 118 -7.25 -12.77 -5.45
N SER A 119 -8.48 -12.30 -5.65
CA SER A 119 -8.92 -11.79 -6.96
C SER A 119 -8.07 -10.59 -7.42
N THR A 120 -7.71 -10.58 -8.70
CA THR A 120 -7.16 -9.43 -9.41
C THR A 120 -8.26 -8.43 -9.80
N ILE A 121 -9.53 -8.84 -9.75
CA ILE A 121 -10.70 -8.02 -10.03
C ILE A 121 -11.23 -7.45 -8.69
N ARG A 122 -11.11 -6.14 -8.47
CA ARG A 122 -11.52 -5.49 -7.20
C ARG A 122 -12.27 -4.19 -7.45
N ASN A 123 -13.26 -3.87 -6.60
CA ASN A 123 -13.75 -2.50 -6.47
C ASN A 123 -12.73 -1.75 -5.60
N THR A 124 -11.71 -1.21 -6.25
CA THR A 124 -10.50 -0.68 -5.62
C THR A 124 -10.79 0.46 -4.65
N GLN A 125 -11.75 1.33 -4.96
CA GLN A 125 -12.15 2.43 -4.08
C GLN A 125 -12.84 1.95 -2.79
N LEU A 126 -13.67 0.90 -2.87
CA LEU A 126 -14.35 0.38 -1.69
C LEU A 126 -13.35 -0.25 -0.71
N VAL A 127 -12.33 -0.95 -1.23
CA VAL A 127 -11.36 -1.70 -0.42
C VAL A 127 -10.43 -0.79 0.38
N ALA A 128 -10.08 0.39 -0.15
CA ALA A 128 -9.15 1.31 0.50
C ALA A 128 -9.66 1.82 1.88
N HIS A 129 -10.97 2.06 2.01
CA HIS A 129 -11.56 2.65 3.22
C HIS A 129 -12.43 1.69 4.04
N THR A 130 -12.60 0.44 3.60
CA THR A 130 -13.45 -0.56 4.28
C THR A 130 -13.04 -0.82 5.74
N TRP A 131 -11.78 -0.59 6.10
CA TRP A 131 -11.29 -0.78 7.47
C TRP A 131 -12.00 0.11 8.50
N LYS A 132 -12.48 1.30 8.10
CA LYS A 132 -13.24 2.20 8.97
C LYS A 132 -14.54 1.55 9.49
N ARG A 133 -15.16 0.70 8.67
CA ARG A 133 -16.38 -0.06 9.03
C ARG A 133 -16.07 -1.41 9.67
N LYS A 134 -14.94 -2.03 9.34
CA LYS A 134 -14.57 -3.37 9.84
C LYS A 134 -13.93 -3.38 11.23
N LEU A 135 -13.31 -2.28 11.64
CA LEU A 135 -12.59 -2.19 12.90
C LEU A 135 -13.36 -1.31 13.89
N ALA A 136 -13.48 -1.79 15.13
CA ALA A 136 -13.97 -0.96 16.22
C ALA A 136 -13.03 0.25 16.43
N MET A 137 -13.58 1.41 16.82
CA MET A 137 -12.81 2.64 16.99
C MET A 137 -11.63 2.49 17.95
N LYS A 138 -11.82 1.78 19.08
CA LYS A 138 -10.72 1.45 20.00
C LYS A 138 -9.56 0.73 19.33
N THR A 139 -9.85 -0.15 18.36
CA THR A 139 -8.82 -0.86 17.58
C THR A 139 -8.12 0.12 16.62
N ILE A 140 -8.88 0.97 15.93
CA ILE A 140 -8.34 1.98 15.02
C ILE A 140 -7.39 2.92 15.76
N LEU A 141 -7.81 3.47 16.90
CA LEU A 141 -6.99 4.38 17.71
C LEU A 141 -5.75 3.68 18.28
N SER A 142 -5.86 2.41 18.68
CA SER A 142 -4.71 1.61 19.13
C SER A 142 -3.66 1.44 18.03
N ILE A 143 -4.10 1.07 16.81
CA ILE A 143 -3.21 0.97 15.65
C ILE A 143 -2.61 2.34 15.34
N GLN A 144 -3.42 3.40 15.33
CA GLN A 144 -2.97 4.76 15.04
C GLN A 144 -1.90 5.25 16.01
N ARG A 145 -2.08 5.02 17.31
CA ARG A 145 -1.09 5.36 18.35
C ARG A 145 0.21 4.57 18.12
N THR A 146 0.10 3.27 17.83
CA THR A 146 1.26 2.40 17.61
C THR A 146 2.02 2.72 16.32
N CYS A 147 1.30 3.03 15.25
CA CYS A 147 1.83 3.33 13.92
C CYS A 147 1.99 4.83 13.65
N ASN A 148 1.90 5.69 14.68
CA ASN A 148 1.81 7.15 14.49
C ASN A 148 2.94 7.68 13.59
N HIS A 149 4.18 7.30 13.91
CA HIS A 149 5.36 7.68 13.15
C HIS A 149 5.27 7.30 11.66
N THR A 150 4.89 6.05 11.38
CA THR A 150 4.74 5.55 10.00
C THR A 150 3.58 6.21 9.27
N LEU A 151 2.45 6.42 9.95
CA LEU A 151 1.27 7.10 9.37
C LEU A 151 1.64 8.51 8.93
N VAL A 152 2.30 9.28 9.80
CA VAL A 152 2.71 10.65 9.51
C VAL A 152 3.72 10.69 8.35
N ARG A 153 4.75 9.84 8.38
CA ARG A 153 5.77 9.78 7.31
C ARG A 153 5.19 9.44 5.94
N LEU A 154 4.19 8.57 5.89
CA LEU A 154 3.51 8.19 4.65
C LEU A 154 2.33 9.12 4.29
N GLY A 155 2.15 10.23 5.00
CA GLY A 155 1.13 11.24 4.70
C GLY A 155 -0.30 10.78 4.96
N TYR A 156 -0.51 9.80 5.84
CA TYR A 156 -1.85 9.37 6.24
C TYR A 156 -2.41 10.29 7.33
N LYS A 157 -3.66 10.71 7.14
CA LYS A 157 -4.37 11.50 8.16
C LYS A 157 -4.65 10.65 9.40
N LEU A 158 -4.33 11.24 10.55
CA LEU A 158 -4.75 10.75 11.84
C LEU A 158 -6.23 11.14 12.03
N LEU A 159 -7.04 10.21 12.54
CA LEU A 159 -8.41 10.51 12.93
C LEU A 159 -8.39 11.17 14.31
N SER A 160 -9.07 12.30 14.45
CA SER A 160 -9.43 12.86 15.76
C SER A 160 -10.54 12.03 16.41
N GLU A 161 -10.78 12.22 17.71
CA GLU A 161 -11.94 11.61 18.39
C GLU A 161 -13.27 12.28 17.95
N GLU A 162 -13.22 13.51 17.42
CA GLU A 162 -14.36 14.36 17.06
C GLU A 162 -14.86 14.17 15.62
N GLU A 163 -14.00 13.79 14.66
CA GLU A 163 -14.39 13.42 13.28
C GLU A 163 -15.15 12.07 13.20
N VAL A 164 -15.66 11.58 14.33
CA VAL A 164 -16.12 10.20 14.52
C VAL A 164 -17.49 10.16 15.24
N HIS A 165 -18.36 11.14 14.99
CA HIS A 165 -19.81 11.00 15.08
C HIS A 165 -20.45 11.46 13.77
#